data_AF-A0A3D4ZLH9-F1
#
_entry.id   AF-A0A3D4ZLH9-F1
#
_cell.length_a   1.000
_cell.length_b   1.000
_cell.length_c   1.000
_cell.angle_alpha   90.00
_cell.angle_beta   90.00
_cell.angle_gamma   90.00
#
_symmetry.space_group_name_H-M   'P 1'
#
loop_
_entity.id
_entity.type
_entity.pdbx_description
1 polymer ?
#
loop_
_entity_poly.entity_id
_entity_poly.type
_entity_poly.pdbx_seq_one_letter_code
_entity_poly.pdbx_strand_id
1 'polypeptide(L)' 'MKWLSDFVKLKVEPREFSERMSLSGSKVEGWEIEGEEIKNVVIGKILSIDPHPDADKLVVCQVDVG' A
#
# COMPACT_ATOMS: atom_id res chain seq x y z
N MET A 1 3.31 -9.60 -2.82
CA MET A 1 4.12 -10.59 -3.58
C MET A 1 4.54 -10.14 -4.99
N LYS A 2 4.39 -8.87 -5.37
CA LYS A 2 4.81 -8.38 -6.70
C LYS A 2 6.29 -8.62 -6.99
N TRP A 3 7.17 -8.23 -6.05
CA TRP A 3 8.61 -8.40 -6.20
C TRP A 3 9.03 -9.84 -6.50
N LEU A 4 8.51 -10.84 -5.78
CA LEU A 4 8.85 -12.25 -6.02
C LEU A 4 8.33 -12.76 -7.38
N SER A 5 7.20 -12.22 -7.83
CA SER A 5 6.59 -12.59 -9.11
C SER A 5 7.41 -12.14 -10.32
N ASP A 6 8.30 -11.15 -10.15
CA ASP A 6 9.22 -10.68 -11.19
C ASP A 6 10.35 -11.70 -11.46
N PHE A 7 10.67 -12.54 -10.49
CA PHE A 7 11.74 -13.55 -10.60
C PHE A 7 11.19 -14.95 -10.90
N VAL A 8 9.98 -15.25 -10.45
CA VAL A 8 9.38 -16.60 -10.57
C VAL A 8 7.91 -16.48 -10.96
N LYS A 9 7.46 -17.31 -11.91
CA LYS A 9 6.03 -17.41 -12.27
C LYS A 9 5.24 -18.03 -11.11
N LEU A 10 4.62 -17.18 -10.31
CA LEU A 10 3.70 -17.56 -9.25
C LEU A 10 2.26 -17.43 -9.73
N LYS A 11 1.50 -18.53 -9.68
CA LYS A 11 0.06 -18.60 -9.98
C LYS A 11 -0.74 -19.06 -8.75
N VAL A 12 -0.30 -18.68 -7.56
CA VAL A 12 -0.89 -19.09 -6.29
C VAL A 12 -1.20 -17.87 -5.46
N GLU A 13 -2.28 -17.93 -4.69
CA GLU A 13 -2.65 -16.87 -3.76
C GLU A 13 -1.60 -16.74 -2.63
N PRO A 14 -1.40 -15.53 -2.06
CA PRO A 14 -0.41 -15.29 -1.00
C PRO A 14 -0.54 -16.23 0.20
N ARG A 15 -1.77 -16.62 0.53
CA ARG A 15 -2.07 -17.59 1.58
C ARG A 15 -1.53 -18.98 1.24
N GLU A 16 -1.86 -19.49 0.06
CA GLU A 16 -1.42 -20.82 -0.39
C GLU A 16 0.10 -20.90 -0.52
N PHE A 17 0.73 -19.81 -0.98
CA PHE A 17 2.18 -19.70 -1.00
C PHE A 17 2.78 -19.81 0.41
N SER A 18 2.22 -19.10 1.38
CA SER A 18 2.70 -19.09 2.77
C SER A 18 2.58 -20.46 3.44
N GLU A 19 1.48 -21.17 3.17
CA GLU A 19 1.25 -22.54 3.66
C GLU A 19 2.26 -23.53 3.04
N ARG A 20 2.49 -23.45 1.72
CA ARG A 20 3.47 -24.31 1.04
C ARG A 20 4.91 -24.06 1.47
N MET A 21 5.28 -22.81 1.73
CA MET A 21 6.58 -22.45 2.29
C MET A 21 6.78 -23.04 3.68
N SER A 22 5.74 -22.94 4.53
CA SER A 22 5.79 -23.54 5.87
C SER A 22 5.91 -25.06 5.81
N LEU A 23 5.21 -25.72 4.88
CA LEU A 23 5.31 -27.17 4.64
C LEU A 23 6.67 -27.59 4.05
N SER A 24 7.34 -26.73 3.28
CA SER A 24 8.68 -27.01 2.77
C SER A 24 9.78 -26.85 3.83
N GLY A 25 9.42 -26.56 5.08
CA GLY A 25 10.34 -26.34 6.20
C GLY A 25 10.78 -24.89 6.38
N SER A 26 10.31 -23.98 5.53
CA SER A 26 10.57 -22.54 5.63
C SER A 26 9.39 -21.85 6.32
N LYS A 27 9.43 -21.82 7.65
CA LYS A 27 8.36 -21.24 8.47
C LYS A 27 8.07 -19.79 8.07
N VAL A 28 6.81 -19.53 7.71
CA VAL A 28 6.29 -18.17 7.51
C VAL A 28 5.67 -17.68 8.82
N GLU A 29 6.10 -16.53 9.32
CA GLU A 29 5.61 -15.97 10.59
C GLU A 29 4.23 -15.32 10.47
N GLY A 30 3.91 -14.77 9.29
CA GLY A 30 2.64 -14.15 9.02
C GLY A 30 2.57 -13.63 7.58
N TRP A 31 1.37 -13.28 7.15
CA TRP A 31 1.13 -12.57 5.91
C TRP A 31 -0.04 -11.60 6.11
N GLU A 32 -0.01 -10.51 5.37
CA GLU A 32 -1.06 -9.49 5.37
C GLU A 32 -1.26 -8.97 3.95
N ILE A 33 -2.44 -8.41 3.69
CA ILE A 33 -2.74 -7.73 2.44
C ILE A 33 -2.49 -6.24 2.66
N GLU A 34 -1.45 -5.71 2.01
CA GLU A 34 -1.11 -4.28 2.09
C GLU A 34 -2.30 -3.43 1.62
N GLY A 35 -2.83 -2.58 2.50
CA GLY A 35 -3.86 -1.60 2.16
C GLY A 35 -5.30 -2.14 2.05
N GLU A 36 -5.63 -3.30 2.62
CA GLU A 36 -6.98 -3.89 2.58
C GLU A 36 -8.09 -2.93 3.06
N GLU A 37 -7.77 -2.09 4.05
CA GLU A 37 -8.73 -1.14 4.64
C GLU A 37 -8.78 0.22 3.91
N ILE A 38 -7.84 0.50 3.01
CA ILE A 38 -7.72 1.79 2.35
C ILE A 38 -8.71 1.85 1.17
N LYS A 39 -9.75 2.67 1.31
CA LYS A 39 -10.77 2.88 0.28
C LYS A 39 -10.83 4.36 -0.11
N ASN A 40 -11.20 4.62 -1.38
CA ASN A 40 -11.39 5.97 -1.93
C ASN A 40 -10.14 6.87 -1.93
N VAL A 41 -8.93 6.29 -1.98
CA VAL A 41 -7.69 7.06 -2.14
C VAL A 41 -7.39 7.23 -3.62
N VAL A 42 -7.23 8.49 -4.03
CA VAL A 42 -6.91 8.89 -5.41
C VAL A 42 -5.63 9.71 -5.43
N ILE A 43 -4.98 9.75 -6.59
CA ILE A 43 -3.80 10.59 -6.81
C ILE A 43 -4.29 12.01 -7.12
N GLY A 44 -3.80 12.99 -6.36
CA GLY A 44 -4.07 14.40 -6.59
C GLY A 44 -2.79 15.21 -6.76
N LYS A 45 -2.84 16.26 -7.58
CA LYS A 45 -1.78 17.23 -7.78
C LYS A 45 -2.08 18.49 -6.99
N ILE A 46 -1.11 18.96 -6.20
CA ILE A 46 -1.23 20.22 -5.46
C ILE A 46 -1.11 21.40 -6.43
N LEU A 47 -2.08 22.31 -6.41
CA LEU A 47 -2.13 23.54 -7.20
C LEU A 47 -1.58 24.74 -6.41
N SER A 48 -1.95 24.89 -5.14
CA SER A 48 -1.46 25.95 -4.25
C SER A 48 -1.37 25.46 -2.80
N ILE A 49 -0.52 26.12 -2.01
CA ILE A 49 -0.36 25.88 -0.57
C ILE A 49 -0.29 27.24 0.12
N ASP A 50 -1.24 27.49 1.03
CA ASP A 50 -1.36 28.75 1.76
C ASP A 50 -1.34 28.48 3.29
N PRO A 51 -0.75 29.35 4.12
CA PRO A 51 -0.74 29.18 5.57
C PRO A 51 -2.15 29.31 6.16
N HIS A 52 -2.49 28.48 7.14
CA HIS A 52 -3.79 28.53 7.79
C HIS A 52 -3.91 29.79 8.68
N PRO A 53 -4.98 30.59 8.58
CA PRO A 53 -5.10 31.86 9.31
C PRO A 53 -5.09 31.70 10.84
N ASP A 54 -5.63 30.59 11.35
CA ASP A 54 -5.75 30.35 12.81
C ASP A 54 -4.81 29.26 13.36
N ALA A 55 -3.84 28.77 12.58
CA ALA A 55 -2.96 27.68 13.04
C ALA A 55 -1.57 27.67 12.40
N ASP A 56 -0.53 27.93 13.19
CA ASP A 56 0.87 28.03 12.74
C ASP A 56 1.46 26.73 12.14
N LYS A 57 0.82 25.58 12.36
CA LYS A 57 1.28 24.27 11.89
C LYS A 57 0.43 23.67 10.78
N LEU A 58 -0.61 24.39 10.33
CA LEU A 58 -1.50 23.92 9.28
C LEU A 58 -1.33 24.74 8.01
N VAL A 59 -1.52 24.07 6.88
CA VAL A 59 -1.54 24.68 5.56
C VAL A 59 -2.80 24.24 4.82
N VAL A 60 -3.37 25.16 4.06
CA VAL A 60 -4.50 24.91 3.18
C VAL A 60 -3.94 24.61 1.80
N CYS A 61 -4.14 23.40 1.31
CA CYS A 61 -3.71 22.98 -0.03
C CYS A 61 -4.92 22.95 -0.98
N GLN A 62 -4.84 23.64 -2.12
CA GLN A 62 -5.72 23.33 -3.24
C GLN A 62 -5.15 22.13 -4.00
N VAL A 63 -5.96 21.10 -4.18
CA VAL A 63 -5.56 19.84 -4.83
C VAL A 63 -6.51 19.53 -5.97
N ASP A 64 -5.95 19.25 -7.14
CA ASP A 64 -6.63 18.72 -8.31
C ASP A 64 -6.55 17.19 -8.28
N VAL A 65 -7.70 16.51 -8.31
CA VAL A 65 -7.77 15.05 -8.24
C VAL A 65 -8.11 14.41 -9.60
N GLY A 66 -8.02 15.18 -10.69
CA GLY A 66 -8.30 14.74 -12.06
C GLY A 66 -9.63 15.23 -12.60
#